data_AF-A0A352PAW1-F1
#
_entry.id   AF-A0A352PAW1-F1
#
_cell.length_a   1.000
_cell.length_b   1.000
_cell.length_c   1.000
_cell.angle_alpha   90.00
_cell.angle_beta   90.00
_cell.angle_gamma   90.00
#
_symmetry.space_group_name_H-M   'P 1'
#
loop_
_entity.id
_entity.type
_entity.pdbx_description
1 polymer ?
#
loop_
_entity_poly.entity_id
_entity_poly.type
_entity_poly.pdbx_seq_one_letter_code
_entity_poly.pdbx_strand_id
1 'polypeptide(L)'
;MKPLSPRQISIIKAIVEEYTTTGEAVGSDTLDKKYNLGISPATIRNEMVRLEDLGYLKQPHTSAGRVPTPVALKLYISELMKEDTLPVTEEVSVKERIWDHRQKIDTLLREATHVLSEKTNNIGFATTSDGAVYSAGYANLLTLPEFFDIDVTRQVLSIIESHAALEAIFGRVLDTQPLHIILGDEFGNEFLYPCAMAYLDFRAGNINGHLGVIGPARLNYPYVMPMLRHMSNLLDEISASWS
;
A
#
# COMPACT_ATOMS: atom_id res chain seq x y z
N MET A 1 -4.41 -23.04 4.93
CA MET A 1 -3.32 -22.89 3.94
C MET A 1 -2.54 -24.19 3.85
N LYS A 2 -2.14 -24.62 2.65
CA LYS A 2 -1.12 -25.69 2.53
C LYS A 2 0.21 -25.13 3.07
N PRO A 3 0.97 -25.89 3.88
CA PRO A 3 2.21 -25.38 4.44
C PRO A 3 3.23 -25.12 3.33
N LEU A 4 3.72 -23.88 3.25
CA LEU A 4 4.80 -23.50 2.35
C LEU A 4 6.14 -23.97 2.93
N SER A 5 7.02 -24.46 2.06
CA SER A 5 8.39 -24.77 2.48
C SER A 5 9.19 -23.48 2.74
N PRO A 6 10.23 -23.51 3.59
CA PRO A 6 11.11 -22.35 3.81
C PRO A 6 11.68 -21.78 2.49
N ARG A 7 11.98 -22.66 1.53
CA ARG A 7 12.44 -22.28 0.20
C ARG A 7 11.38 -21.50 -0.59
N GLN A 8 10.14 -21.97 -0.58
CA GLN A 8 9.03 -21.29 -1.24
C GLN A 8 8.76 -19.92 -0.63
N ILE A 9 8.87 -19.82 0.70
CA ILE A 9 8.77 -18.54 1.41
C ILE A 9 9.86 -17.57 0.95
N SER A 10 11.12 -18.02 0.86
CA SER A 10 12.22 -17.18 0.35
C SER A 10 12.00 -16.74 -1.10
N ILE A 11 11.46 -17.60 -1.96
CA ILE A 11 11.14 -17.26 -3.36
C ILE A 11 10.01 -16.22 -3.42
N ILE A 12 8.92 -16.40 -2.66
CA ILE A 12 7.83 -15.42 -2.59
C ILE A 12 8.38 -14.06 -2.15
N LYS A 13 9.18 -14.04 -1.07
CA LYS A 13 9.79 -12.81 -0.57
C LYS A 13 10.60 -12.09 -1.65
N ALA A 14 11.51 -12.80 -2.31
CA ALA A 14 12.35 -12.22 -3.36
C ALA A 14 11.55 -11.72 -4.57
N ILE A 15 10.49 -12.45 -4.97
CA ILE A 15 9.59 -12.00 -6.05
C ILE A 15 8.85 -10.74 -5.66
N VAL A 16 8.30 -10.67 -4.44
CA VAL A 16 7.57 -9.49 -3.99
C VAL A 16 8.50 -8.28 -3.92
N GLU A 17 9.71 -8.43 -3.37
CA GLU A 17 10.71 -7.35 -3.28
C GLU A 17 11.16 -6.84 -4.66
N GLU A 18 11.39 -7.74 -5.61
CA GLU A 18 11.75 -7.34 -6.98
C GLU A 18 10.55 -6.70 -7.70
N TYR A 19 9.35 -7.22 -7.48
CA TYR A 19 8.11 -6.69 -8.08
C TYR A 19 7.74 -5.31 -7.54
N THR A 20 7.88 -5.06 -6.24
CA THR A 20 7.65 -3.73 -5.62
C THR A 20 8.64 -2.69 -6.14
N THR A 21 9.85 -3.12 -6.49
CA THR A 21 10.89 -2.23 -7.03
C THR A 21 10.67 -1.94 -8.52
N THR A 22 10.34 -2.95 -9.32
CA THR A 22 10.37 -2.85 -10.79
C THR A 22 9.00 -2.65 -11.43
N GLY A 23 7.95 -3.19 -10.82
CA GLY A 23 6.63 -3.31 -11.45
C GLY A 23 6.53 -4.35 -12.55
N GLU A 24 7.59 -5.10 -12.81
CA GLU A 24 7.67 -6.05 -13.93
C GLU A 24 7.54 -7.50 -13.46
N ALA A 25 7.14 -8.38 -14.38
CA ALA A 25 7.08 -9.81 -14.11
C ALA A 25 8.49 -10.38 -13.82
N VAL A 26 8.66 -11.05 -12.69
CA VAL A 26 9.96 -11.47 -12.19
C VAL A 26 10.33 -12.86 -12.73
N GLY A 27 11.49 -12.95 -13.37
CA GLY A 27 12.03 -14.20 -13.92
C GLY A 27 12.97 -14.93 -12.97
N SER A 28 13.15 -16.24 -13.17
CA SER A 28 14.06 -17.07 -12.37
C SER A 28 15.51 -16.59 -12.43
N ASP A 29 15.96 -16.10 -13.59
CA ASP A 29 17.33 -15.63 -13.78
C ASP A 29 17.60 -14.32 -13.03
N THR A 30 16.59 -13.46 -12.91
CA THR A 30 16.67 -12.23 -12.11
C THR A 30 16.82 -12.57 -10.63
N LEU A 31 16.04 -13.52 -10.14
CA LEU A 31 16.08 -13.97 -8.75
C LEU A 31 17.42 -14.62 -8.39
N ASP A 32 17.94 -15.48 -9.26
CA ASP A 32 19.23 -16.15 -9.07
C ASP A 32 20.38 -15.13 -8.92
N LYS A 33 20.44 -14.16 -9.83
CA LYS A 33 21.52 -13.16 -9.87
C LYS A 33 21.47 -12.15 -8.71
N LYS A 34 20.28 -11.72 -8.29
CA LYS A 34 20.13 -10.65 -7.28
C LYS A 34 20.01 -11.17 -5.84
N TYR A 35 19.31 -12.28 -5.64
CA TYR A 35 18.90 -12.72 -4.29
C TYR A 35 19.68 -13.93 -3.77
N ASN A 36 20.57 -14.52 -4.59
CA ASN A 36 21.46 -15.63 -4.22
C ASN A 36 20.78 -16.72 -3.37
N LEU A 37 19.67 -17.26 -3.89
CA LEU A 37 18.80 -18.20 -3.16
C LEU A 37 19.42 -19.58 -2.92
N GLY A 38 20.68 -19.81 -3.34
CA GLY A 38 21.41 -21.07 -3.15
C GLY A 38 20.87 -22.24 -3.99
N ILE A 39 20.08 -21.97 -5.03
CA ILE A 39 19.44 -22.96 -5.90
C ILE A 39 19.51 -22.52 -7.36
N SER A 40 19.52 -23.47 -8.30
CA SER A 40 19.63 -23.16 -9.72
C SER A 40 18.39 -22.46 -10.30
N PRO A 41 18.51 -21.66 -11.37
CA PRO A 41 17.38 -21.04 -12.06
C PRO A 41 16.28 -22.03 -12.46
N ALA A 42 16.64 -23.24 -12.89
CA ALA A 42 15.69 -24.30 -13.21
C ALA A 42 14.86 -24.74 -12.00
N THR A 43 15.49 -24.80 -10.81
CA THR A 43 14.80 -25.13 -9.56
C THR A 43 13.86 -23.99 -9.15
N ILE A 44 14.31 -22.74 -9.27
CA ILE A 44 13.48 -21.55 -9.01
C ILE A 44 12.24 -21.58 -9.91
N ARG A 45 12.41 -21.80 -11.21
CA ARG A 45 11.29 -21.88 -12.18
C ARG A 45 10.28 -22.97 -11.79
N ASN A 46 10.74 -24.15 -11.40
CA ASN A 46 9.87 -25.24 -10.97
C ASN A 46 9.08 -24.90 -9.70
N GLU A 47 9.70 -24.23 -8.74
CA GLU A 47 9.01 -23.76 -7.53
C GLU A 47 8.03 -22.62 -7.84
N MET A 48 8.36 -21.72 -8.76
CA MET A 48 7.44 -20.65 -9.20
C MET A 48 6.17 -21.23 -9.85
N VAL A 49 6.28 -22.30 -10.63
CA VAL A 49 5.11 -23.02 -11.18
C VAL A 49 4.26 -23.61 -10.05
N ARG A 50 4.88 -24.24 -9.04
CA ARG A 50 4.14 -24.75 -7.87
C ARG A 50 3.46 -23.65 -7.09
N LEU A 51 4.11 -22.50 -6.92
CA LEU A 51 3.55 -21.34 -6.23
C LEU A 51 2.39 -20.71 -7.02
N GLU A 52 2.43 -20.78 -8.35
CA GLU A 52 1.32 -20.43 -9.22
C GLU A 52 0.13 -21.40 -9.05
N ASP A 53 0.37 -22.71 -9.04
CA ASP A 53 -0.67 -23.72 -8.76
C ASP A 53 -1.28 -23.56 -7.35
N LEU A 54 -0.52 -23.01 -6.40
CA LEU A 54 -0.97 -22.70 -5.04
C LEU A 54 -1.67 -21.34 -4.93
N GLY A 55 -1.71 -20.54 -5.99
CA GLY A 55 -2.39 -19.24 -6.05
C GLY A 55 -1.60 -18.06 -5.45
N TYR A 56 -0.32 -18.24 -5.14
CA TYR A 56 0.55 -17.15 -4.64
C TYR A 56 1.13 -16.31 -5.77
N LEU A 57 1.36 -16.92 -6.93
CA LEU A 57 1.90 -16.25 -8.10
C LEU A 57 0.92 -16.38 -9.26
N LYS A 58 1.06 -15.49 -10.25
CA LYS A 58 0.38 -15.64 -11.54
C LYS A 58 1.33 -15.29 -12.69
N GLN A 59 1.13 -15.94 -13.83
CA GLN A 59 1.77 -15.57 -15.07
C GLN A 59 0.90 -14.56 -15.85
N PRO A 60 1.35 -13.30 -16.05
CA PRO A 60 0.56 -12.33 -16.81
C PRO A 60 0.51 -12.68 -18.31
N HIS A 61 1.60 -13.21 -18.88
CA HIS A 61 1.69 -13.68 -20.27
C HIS A 61 2.58 -14.91 -20.39
N THR A 62 2.34 -15.77 -21.38
CA THR A 62 2.98 -17.10 -21.55
C THR A 62 4.53 -17.06 -21.61
N SER A 63 5.13 -15.95 -22.03
CA SER A 63 6.60 -15.73 -22.07
C SER A 63 7.14 -14.86 -20.92
N ALA A 64 6.28 -14.25 -20.12
CA ALA A 64 6.67 -13.38 -19.02
C ALA A 64 7.07 -14.17 -17.76
N GLY A 65 7.77 -13.51 -16.84
CA GLY A 65 8.03 -14.00 -15.49
C GLY A 65 6.76 -14.23 -14.66
N ARG A 66 6.84 -14.11 -13.34
CA ARG A 66 5.67 -14.19 -12.46
C ARG A 66 5.49 -12.91 -11.67
N VAL A 67 4.25 -12.60 -11.35
CA VAL A 67 3.88 -11.50 -10.46
C VAL A 67 3.17 -12.07 -9.23
N PRO A 68 3.31 -11.45 -8.06
CA PRO A 68 2.60 -11.87 -6.85
C PRO A 68 1.09 -11.64 -6.99
N THR A 69 0.29 -12.53 -6.41
CA THR A 69 -1.15 -12.31 -6.21
C THR A 69 -1.38 -11.53 -4.92
N PRO A 70 -2.60 -11.00 -4.68
CA PRO A 70 -2.97 -10.42 -3.39
C PRO A 70 -2.64 -11.34 -2.20
N VAL A 71 -2.77 -12.65 -2.36
CA VAL A 71 -2.43 -13.62 -1.31
C VAL A 71 -0.93 -13.61 -0.98
N ALA A 72 -0.05 -13.54 -1.99
CA ALA A 72 1.38 -13.42 -1.75
C ALA A 72 1.78 -12.06 -1.16
N LEU A 73 1.15 -10.97 -1.61
CA LEU A 73 1.37 -9.64 -1.05
C LEU A 73 0.98 -9.60 0.43
N LYS A 74 -0.17 -10.15 0.79
CA LYS A 74 -0.58 -10.27 2.21
C LYS A 74 0.42 -11.05 3.04
N LEU A 75 0.84 -12.23 2.58
CA LEU A 75 1.85 -13.02 3.27
C LEU A 75 3.15 -12.22 3.46
N TYR A 76 3.58 -11.51 2.42
CA TYR A 76 4.77 -10.68 2.50
C TYR A 76 4.65 -9.60 3.58
N ILE A 77 3.55 -8.86 3.55
CA ILE A 77 3.25 -7.76 4.47
C ILE A 77 3.14 -8.25 5.92
N SER A 78 2.46 -9.38 6.15
CA SER A 78 2.17 -9.86 7.49
C SER A 78 3.32 -10.65 8.13
N GLU A 79 4.16 -11.32 7.34
CA GLU A 79 5.12 -12.30 7.88
C GLU A 79 6.57 -12.15 7.37
N LEU A 80 6.80 -11.54 6.20
CA LEU A 80 8.12 -11.65 5.52
C LEU A 80 8.91 -10.34 5.45
N MET A 81 8.19 -9.21 5.36
CA MET A 81 8.79 -7.90 5.24
C MET A 81 9.29 -7.40 6.61
N LYS A 82 10.18 -6.40 6.55
CA LYS A 82 10.55 -5.59 7.70
C LYS A 82 10.25 -4.16 7.35
N GLU A 83 9.71 -3.43 8.30
CA GLU A 83 9.45 -2.01 8.14
C GLU A 83 10.77 -1.24 8.14
N ASP A 84 10.83 -0.19 7.33
CA ASP A 84 11.94 0.74 7.34
C ASP A 84 11.84 1.63 8.58
N THR A 85 13.00 2.00 9.14
CA THR A 85 13.06 3.06 10.13
C THR A 85 13.04 4.40 9.41
N LEU A 86 12.03 5.23 9.67
CA LEU A 86 12.01 6.58 9.15
C LEU A 86 13.21 7.37 9.70
N PRO A 87 13.99 8.05 8.85
CA PRO A 87 15.03 8.94 9.34
C PRO A 87 14.44 10.03 10.22
N VAL A 88 15.07 10.33 11.36
CA VAL A 88 14.61 11.40 12.26
C VAL A 88 14.45 12.74 11.54
N THR A 89 15.33 13.04 10.58
CA THR A 89 15.22 14.24 9.74
C THR A 89 13.93 14.29 8.94
N GLU A 90 13.47 13.14 8.46
CA GLU A 90 12.22 13.02 7.73
C GLU A 90 11.02 13.17 8.66
N GLU A 91 11.03 12.50 9.81
CA GLU A 91 9.99 12.63 10.84
C GLU A 91 9.78 14.09 11.27
N VAL A 92 10.88 14.81 11.50
CA VAL A 92 10.88 16.24 11.85
C VAL A 92 10.32 17.07 10.69
N SER A 93 10.78 16.84 9.46
CA SER A 93 10.29 17.59 8.30
C SER A 93 8.79 17.44 8.08
N VAL A 94 8.26 16.23 8.31
CA VAL A 94 6.82 15.94 8.20
C VAL A 94 6.07 16.65 9.32
N LYS A 95 6.58 16.58 10.56
CA LYS A 95 5.99 17.26 11.72
C LYS A 95 5.90 18.77 11.51
N GLU A 96 7.00 19.41 11.12
CA GLU A 96 7.05 20.87 10.91
C GLU A 96 5.99 21.33 9.90
N ARG A 97 5.86 20.64 8.77
CA ARG A 97 4.90 21.00 7.72
C ARG A 97 3.46 21.03 8.21
N ILE A 98 3.04 20.01 8.96
CA ILE A 98 1.64 19.92 9.42
C ILE A 98 1.39 20.72 10.70
N TRP A 99 2.43 20.98 11.51
CA TRP A 99 2.32 21.69 12.79
C TRP A 99 1.88 23.15 12.63
N ASP A 100 2.22 23.77 11.51
CA ASP A 100 1.79 25.14 11.18
C ASP A 100 0.27 25.24 10.95
N HIS A 101 -0.38 24.12 10.63
CA HIS A 101 -1.82 24.05 10.36
C HIS A 101 -2.63 23.52 11.55
N ARG A 102 -1.98 23.30 12.69
CA ARG A 102 -2.56 22.67 13.89
C ARG A 102 -3.81 23.34 14.46
N GLN A 103 -4.19 24.54 14.06
CA GLN A 103 -5.35 25.25 14.63
C GLN A 103 -6.65 24.97 13.86
N LYS A 104 -6.59 24.35 12.67
CA LYS A 104 -7.75 24.10 11.82
C LYS A 104 -7.67 22.71 11.21
N ILE A 105 -8.57 21.82 11.62
CA ILE A 105 -8.60 20.42 11.17
C ILE A 105 -8.61 20.30 9.64
N ASP A 106 -9.43 21.08 8.94
CA ASP A 106 -9.53 20.98 7.48
C ASP A 106 -8.21 21.31 6.77
N THR A 107 -7.46 22.28 7.31
CA THR A 107 -6.16 22.67 6.75
C THR A 107 -5.09 21.65 7.13
N LEU A 108 -5.13 21.15 8.36
CA LEU A 108 -4.25 20.11 8.85
C LEU A 108 -4.37 18.82 8.02
N LEU A 109 -5.60 18.32 7.81
CA LEU A 109 -5.84 17.11 7.03
C LEU A 109 -5.47 17.30 5.56
N ARG A 110 -5.76 18.46 4.97
CA ARG A 110 -5.32 18.78 3.60
C ARG A 110 -3.80 18.72 3.47
N GLU A 111 -3.06 19.34 4.39
CA GLU A 111 -1.60 19.28 4.35
C GLU A 111 -1.08 17.87 4.63
N ALA A 112 -1.67 17.14 5.58
CA ALA A 112 -1.30 15.75 5.86
C ALA A 112 -1.44 14.86 4.61
N THR A 113 -2.55 14.98 3.87
CA THR A 113 -2.74 14.24 2.61
C THR A 113 -1.73 14.64 1.54
N HIS A 114 -1.37 15.92 1.45
CA HIS A 114 -0.33 16.41 0.54
C HIS A 114 1.04 15.83 0.87
N VAL A 115 1.44 15.87 2.15
CA VAL A 115 2.70 15.30 2.63
C VAL A 115 2.73 13.80 2.37
N LEU A 116 1.67 13.06 2.70
CA LEU A 116 1.59 11.62 2.42
C LEU A 116 1.74 11.32 0.93
N SER A 117 1.05 12.08 0.07
CA SER A 117 1.16 11.94 -1.38
C SER A 117 2.61 12.14 -1.86
N GLU A 118 3.25 13.22 -1.42
CA GLU A 118 4.62 13.56 -1.82
C GLU A 118 5.63 12.52 -1.35
N LYS A 119 5.52 12.09 -0.09
CA LYS A 119 6.44 11.14 0.52
C LYS A 119 6.31 9.73 -0.06
N THR A 120 5.08 9.31 -0.35
CA THR A 120 4.83 7.94 -0.81
C THR A 120 4.75 7.81 -2.33
N ASN A 121 4.68 8.92 -3.07
CA ASN A 121 4.39 8.97 -4.51
C ASN A 121 3.08 8.23 -4.89
N ASN A 122 2.06 8.35 -4.05
CA ASN A 122 0.72 7.81 -4.26
C ASN A 122 -0.33 8.90 -4.05
N ILE A 123 -1.63 8.58 -4.18
CA ILE A 123 -2.65 9.48 -3.67
C ILE A 123 -2.69 9.35 -2.15
N GLY A 124 -2.48 10.44 -1.44
CA GLY A 124 -2.79 10.53 -0.01
C GLY A 124 -4.25 10.93 0.16
N PHE A 125 -4.95 10.32 1.12
CA PHE A 125 -6.34 10.66 1.42
C PHE A 125 -6.61 10.68 2.93
N ALA A 126 -7.65 11.42 3.31
CA ALA A 126 -8.26 11.34 4.63
C ALA A 126 -9.78 11.46 4.51
N THR A 127 -10.52 10.71 5.31
CA THR A 127 -11.96 10.89 5.51
C THR A 127 -12.24 11.24 6.96
N THR A 128 -13.35 11.92 7.22
CA THR A 128 -13.83 12.23 8.56
C THR A 128 -15.25 11.70 8.74
N SER A 129 -15.64 11.43 9.98
CA SER A 129 -16.96 10.88 10.32
C SER A 129 -18.13 11.82 10.05
N ASP A 130 -17.88 13.11 9.85
CA ASP A 130 -18.86 14.10 9.39
C ASP A 130 -18.99 14.15 7.86
N GLY A 131 -18.27 13.29 7.14
CA GLY A 131 -18.41 13.07 5.70
C GLY A 131 -17.45 13.85 4.82
N ALA A 132 -16.48 14.58 5.39
CA ALA A 132 -15.47 15.27 4.57
C ALA A 132 -14.45 14.29 4.00
N VAL A 133 -13.93 14.61 2.81
CA VAL A 133 -12.87 13.88 2.13
C VAL A 133 -11.77 14.85 1.72
N TYR A 134 -10.54 14.49 2.04
CA TYR A 134 -9.32 15.19 1.69
C TYR A 134 -8.47 14.26 0.85
N SER A 135 -7.87 14.78 -0.21
CA SER A 135 -6.97 13.99 -1.03
C SER A 135 -6.02 14.87 -1.83
N ALA A 136 -4.85 14.31 -2.14
CA ALA A 136 -3.80 14.96 -2.90
C ALA A 136 -3.01 13.89 -3.69
N GLY A 137 -2.24 14.32 -4.70
CA GLY A 137 -1.34 13.43 -5.43
C GLY A 137 -1.93 12.73 -6.65
N TYR A 138 -3.04 13.25 -7.21
CA TYR A 138 -3.67 12.68 -8.42
C TYR A 138 -2.69 12.49 -9.59
N ALA A 139 -1.77 13.45 -9.77
CA ALA A 139 -0.76 13.38 -10.81
C ALA A 139 0.23 12.22 -10.62
N ASN A 140 0.43 11.74 -9.39
CA ASN A 140 1.32 10.61 -9.11
C ASN A 140 0.83 9.35 -9.82
N LEU A 141 -0.49 9.13 -9.89
CA LEU A 141 -1.07 7.99 -10.62
C LEU A 141 -0.60 7.97 -12.08
N LEU A 142 -0.53 9.13 -12.72
CA LEU A 142 -0.14 9.24 -14.13
C LEU A 142 1.34 8.91 -14.39
N THR A 143 2.13 8.67 -13.34
CA THR A 143 3.52 8.21 -13.43
C THR A 143 3.65 6.70 -13.23
N LEU A 144 2.58 6.03 -12.82
CA LEU A 144 2.57 4.63 -12.41
C LEU A 144 1.93 3.74 -13.50
N PRO A 145 2.64 2.71 -14.00
CA PRO A 145 2.18 1.88 -15.12
C PRO A 145 0.76 1.30 -15.00
N GLU A 146 0.32 0.92 -13.80
CA GLU A 146 -1.02 0.37 -13.54
C GLU A 146 -2.15 1.33 -13.88
N PHE A 147 -1.86 2.63 -13.87
CA PHE A 147 -2.83 3.70 -14.07
C PHE A 147 -2.79 4.26 -15.49
N PHE A 148 -2.02 3.64 -16.39
CA PHE A 148 -2.10 3.94 -17.82
C PHE A 148 -3.37 3.36 -18.46
N ASP A 149 -3.98 2.38 -17.80
CA ASP A 149 -5.34 1.97 -18.08
C ASP A 149 -6.32 3.02 -17.51
N ILE A 150 -7.06 3.66 -18.43
CA ILE A 150 -8.00 4.73 -18.08
C ILE A 150 -9.16 4.22 -17.22
N ASP A 151 -9.53 2.95 -17.33
CA ASP A 151 -10.62 2.37 -16.56
C ASP A 151 -10.18 2.16 -15.11
N VAL A 152 -8.96 1.67 -14.88
CA VAL A 152 -8.35 1.58 -13.54
C VAL A 152 -8.29 2.96 -12.89
N THR A 153 -7.73 3.95 -13.61
CA THR A 153 -7.58 5.32 -13.11
C THR A 153 -8.91 5.96 -12.77
N ARG A 154 -9.91 5.87 -13.66
CA ARG A 154 -11.25 6.41 -13.43
C ARG A 154 -11.91 5.79 -12.20
N GLN A 155 -11.73 4.50 -11.95
CA GLN A 155 -12.31 3.83 -10.78
C GLN A 155 -11.64 4.30 -9.48
N VAL A 156 -10.31 4.44 -9.47
CA VAL A 156 -9.59 4.97 -8.29
C VAL A 156 -9.98 6.41 -7.99
N LEU A 157 -10.08 7.28 -9.01
CA LEU A 157 -10.53 8.66 -8.84
C LEU A 157 -11.97 8.72 -8.31
N SER A 158 -12.87 7.89 -8.86
CA SER A 158 -14.28 7.83 -8.42
C SER A 158 -14.42 7.41 -6.95
N ILE A 159 -13.55 6.53 -6.46
CA ILE A 159 -13.52 6.15 -5.04
C ILE A 159 -13.04 7.32 -4.19
N ILE A 160 -11.94 7.95 -4.57
CA ILE A 160 -11.30 9.01 -3.77
C ILE A 160 -12.15 10.28 -3.69
N GLU A 161 -13.03 10.52 -4.65
CA GLU A 161 -13.94 11.67 -4.64
C GLU A 161 -15.25 11.41 -3.85
N SER A 162 -15.49 10.18 -3.40
CA SER A 162 -16.77 9.78 -2.78
C SER A 162 -16.59 9.20 -1.39
N HIS A 163 -17.03 9.95 -0.37
CA HIS A 163 -17.08 9.48 1.01
C HIS A 163 -17.84 8.14 1.12
N ALA A 164 -19.00 8.03 0.48
CA ALA A 164 -19.80 6.81 0.50
C ALA A 164 -19.09 5.60 -0.14
N ALA A 165 -18.29 5.82 -1.19
CA ALA A 165 -17.51 4.75 -1.81
C ALA A 165 -16.37 4.28 -0.89
N LEU A 166 -15.68 5.21 -0.22
CA LEU A 166 -14.65 4.91 0.76
C LEU A 166 -15.22 4.16 1.98
N GLU A 167 -16.34 4.61 2.54
CA GLU A 167 -17.03 3.92 3.64
C GLU A 167 -17.47 2.50 3.26
N ALA A 168 -17.94 2.30 2.03
CA ALA A 168 -18.28 0.96 1.53
C ALA A 168 -17.07 0.01 1.43
N ILE A 169 -15.86 0.57 1.26
CA ILE A 169 -14.60 -0.16 1.27
C ILE A 169 -14.18 -0.45 2.71
N PHE A 170 -14.20 0.54 3.60
CA PHE A 170 -13.83 0.41 5.02
C PHE A 170 -14.72 -0.59 5.76
N GLY A 171 -16.03 -0.57 5.49
CA GLY A 171 -17.00 -1.48 6.10
C GLY A 171 -16.80 -2.97 5.76
N ARG A 172 -15.89 -3.31 4.84
CA ARG A 172 -15.52 -4.70 4.54
C ARG A 172 -14.43 -5.24 5.46
N VAL A 173 -13.74 -4.36 6.18
CA VAL A 173 -12.70 -4.74 7.12
C VAL A 173 -13.34 -5.03 8.48
N LEU A 174 -13.20 -6.26 8.93
CA LEU A 174 -13.83 -6.77 10.16
C LEU A 174 -12.82 -6.97 11.30
N ASP A 175 -11.54 -6.70 11.07
CA ASP A 175 -10.50 -6.84 12.08
C ASP A 175 -10.22 -5.52 12.81
N THR A 176 -9.58 -5.63 13.98
CA THR A 176 -9.25 -4.50 14.85
C THR A 176 -7.78 -4.08 14.71
N GLN A 177 -7.16 -4.36 13.56
CA GLN A 177 -5.77 -3.98 13.36
C GLN A 177 -5.69 -2.46 13.16
N PRO A 178 -4.70 -1.76 13.74
CA PRO A 178 -4.61 -0.32 13.61
C PRO A 178 -4.26 0.14 12.18
N LEU A 179 -3.66 -0.75 11.39
CA LEU A 179 -3.34 -0.52 9.98
C LEU A 179 -4.08 -1.55 9.14
N HIS A 180 -4.84 -1.07 8.17
CA HIS A 180 -5.63 -1.87 7.25
C HIS A 180 -5.04 -1.78 5.85
N ILE A 181 -5.02 -2.93 5.15
CA ILE A 181 -4.51 -3.03 3.78
C ILE A 181 -5.54 -3.79 2.95
N ILE A 182 -5.99 -3.14 1.89
CA ILE A 182 -6.98 -3.65 0.95
C ILE A 182 -6.27 -3.89 -0.38
N LEU A 183 -6.40 -5.10 -0.90
CA LEU A 183 -5.68 -5.54 -2.10
C LEU A 183 -6.62 -6.13 -3.13
N GLY A 184 -6.50 -5.65 -4.37
CA GLY A 184 -7.11 -6.24 -5.55
C GLY A 184 -8.61 -6.56 -5.39
N ASP A 185 -8.95 -7.85 -5.34
CA ASP A 185 -10.34 -8.32 -5.29
C ASP A 185 -11.13 -7.81 -4.06
N GLU A 186 -10.44 -7.36 -3.01
CA GLU A 186 -11.07 -6.81 -1.80
C GLU A 186 -11.76 -5.47 -2.04
N PHE A 187 -11.38 -4.76 -3.10
CA PHE A 187 -12.11 -3.60 -3.59
C PHE A 187 -13.48 -3.97 -4.18
N GLY A 188 -13.78 -5.25 -4.41
CA GLY A 188 -15.07 -5.71 -4.95
C GLY A 188 -15.28 -5.31 -6.41
N ASN A 189 -14.18 -5.03 -7.14
CA ASN A 189 -14.19 -4.54 -8.50
C ASN A 189 -12.94 -5.06 -9.23
N GLU A 190 -13.13 -5.75 -10.35
CA GLU A 190 -12.05 -6.36 -11.13
C GLU A 190 -11.03 -5.35 -11.68
N PHE A 191 -11.48 -4.12 -12.00
CA PHE A 191 -10.59 -3.05 -12.44
C PHE A 191 -9.63 -2.59 -11.35
N LEU A 192 -9.90 -2.92 -10.08
CA LEU A 192 -9.07 -2.53 -8.94
C LEU A 192 -8.14 -3.67 -8.49
N TYR A 193 -8.11 -4.80 -9.22
CA TYR A 193 -7.10 -5.84 -9.04
C TYR A 193 -5.66 -5.29 -8.95
N PRO A 194 -5.21 -4.35 -9.82
CA PRO A 194 -3.85 -3.83 -9.78
C PRO A 194 -3.63 -2.76 -8.69
N CYS A 195 -4.59 -2.51 -7.81
CA CYS A 195 -4.53 -1.45 -6.80
C CYS A 195 -4.36 -1.99 -5.37
N ALA A 196 -3.83 -1.12 -4.51
CA ALA A 196 -3.83 -1.28 -3.06
C ALA A 196 -4.29 0.01 -2.38
N MET A 197 -4.88 -0.15 -1.20
CA MET A 197 -5.15 0.93 -0.26
C MET A 197 -4.57 0.53 1.09
N ALA A 198 -3.75 1.40 1.67
CA ALA A 198 -3.22 1.23 3.02
C ALA A 198 -3.68 2.43 3.86
N TYR A 199 -4.35 2.18 4.98
CA TYR A 199 -4.91 3.24 5.80
C TYR A 199 -4.96 2.85 7.27
N LEU A 200 -5.19 3.84 8.11
CA LEU A 200 -5.34 3.70 9.53
C LEU A 200 -6.37 4.69 10.08
N ASP A 201 -6.84 4.40 11.28
CA ASP A 201 -7.78 5.26 11.98
C ASP A 201 -7.02 6.36 12.73
N PHE A 202 -7.50 7.59 12.66
CA PHE A 202 -6.96 8.69 13.45
C PHE A 202 -8.06 9.32 14.32
N ARG A 203 -7.64 10.00 15.40
CA ARG A 203 -8.56 10.75 16.27
C ARG A 203 -8.01 12.15 16.49
N ALA A 204 -8.64 13.13 15.86
CA ALA A 204 -8.29 14.53 16.01
C ALA A 204 -9.37 15.28 16.82
N GLY A 205 -9.20 15.32 18.15
CA GLY A 205 -10.16 15.92 19.06
C GLY A 205 -11.46 15.11 19.10
N ASN A 206 -12.57 15.71 18.68
CA ASN A 206 -13.87 15.03 18.55
C ASN A 206 -14.10 14.41 17.16
N ILE A 207 -13.18 14.61 16.22
CA ILE A 207 -13.28 14.09 14.86
C ILE A 207 -12.48 12.80 14.78
N ASN A 208 -13.13 11.73 14.34
CA ASN A 208 -12.50 10.47 13.96
C ASN A 208 -12.61 10.27 12.45
N GLY A 209 -11.71 9.49 11.90
CA GLY A 209 -11.65 9.28 10.47
C GLY A 209 -10.56 8.32 10.07
N HIS A 210 -10.39 8.17 8.76
CA HIS A 210 -9.38 7.31 8.16
C HIS A 210 -8.35 8.17 7.45
N LEU A 211 -7.08 7.81 7.55
CA LEU A 211 -5.97 8.44 6.83
C LEU A 211 -5.17 7.35 6.13
N GLY A 212 -4.88 7.54 4.85
CA GLY A 212 -4.25 6.49 4.06
C GLY A 212 -3.66 6.94 2.74
N VAL A 213 -3.20 5.94 1.99
CA VAL A 213 -2.77 6.07 0.61
C VAL A 213 -3.49 5.06 -0.27
N ILE A 214 -3.78 5.45 -1.51
CA ILE A 214 -4.21 4.55 -2.58
C ILE A 214 -3.21 4.62 -3.73
N GLY A 215 -2.87 3.45 -4.28
CA GLY A 215 -1.87 3.33 -5.32
C GLY A 215 -1.84 1.92 -5.92
N PRO A 216 -0.72 1.51 -6.53
CA PRO A 216 -0.59 0.21 -7.14
C PRO A 216 -0.54 -0.88 -6.07
N ALA A 217 -0.91 -2.11 -6.43
CA ALA A 217 -0.85 -3.29 -5.55
C ALA A 217 0.56 -3.56 -4.99
N ARG A 218 1.58 -2.92 -5.58
CA ARG A 218 2.98 -3.02 -5.22
C ARG A 218 3.49 -1.81 -4.44
N LEU A 219 2.67 -1.22 -3.56
CA LEU A 219 3.11 -0.12 -2.68
C LEU A 219 4.46 -0.46 -2.03
N ASN A 220 5.27 0.56 -1.75
CA ASN A 220 6.46 0.38 -0.92
C ASN A 220 6.05 0.18 0.55
N TYR A 221 5.50 -0.99 0.89
CA TYR A 221 4.99 -1.30 2.22
C TYR A 221 6.00 -1.06 3.36
N PRO A 222 7.30 -1.43 3.21
CA PRO A 222 8.31 -1.12 4.22
C PRO A 222 8.36 0.37 4.61
N TYR A 223 8.12 1.28 3.66
CA TYR A 223 8.14 2.73 3.89
C TYR A 223 6.75 3.32 4.19
N VAL A 224 5.71 2.91 3.45
CA VAL A 224 4.35 3.44 3.57
C VAL A 224 3.77 3.19 4.96
N MET A 225 3.96 1.99 5.51
CA MET A 225 3.38 1.60 6.80
C MET A 225 3.91 2.44 7.98
N PRO A 226 5.23 2.59 8.17
CA PRO A 226 5.73 3.47 9.22
C PRO A 226 5.39 4.94 8.95
N MET A 227 5.36 5.40 7.69
CA MET A 227 4.96 6.77 7.36
C MET A 227 3.51 7.06 7.78
N LEU A 228 2.59 6.15 7.49
CA LEU A 228 1.20 6.27 7.93
C LEU A 228 1.13 6.35 9.46
N ARG A 229 1.79 5.44 10.18
CA ARG A 229 1.75 5.46 11.66
C ARG A 229 2.32 6.75 12.23
N HIS A 230 3.43 7.25 11.68
CA HIS A 230 3.99 8.54 12.10
C HIS A 230 2.99 9.67 11.90
N MET A 231 2.35 9.74 10.73
CA MET A 231 1.34 10.77 10.45
C MET A 231 0.13 10.65 11.38
N SER A 232 -0.38 9.44 11.64
CA SER A 232 -1.46 9.20 12.59
C SER A 232 -1.10 9.71 13.99
N ASN A 233 0.07 9.33 14.49
CA ASN A 233 0.56 9.73 15.80
C ASN A 233 0.68 11.25 15.92
N LEU A 234 1.12 11.93 14.84
CA LEU A 234 1.20 13.39 14.83
C LEU A 234 -0.18 14.05 14.83
N LEU A 235 -1.16 13.52 14.10
CA LEU A 235 -2.53 14.03 14.14
C LEU A 235 -3.13 13.89 15.54
N ASP A 236 -2.90 12.74 16.18
CA ASP A 236 -3.33 12.49 17.56
C ASP A 236 -2.62 13.47 18.54
N GLU A 237 -1.29 13.64 18.43
CA GLU A 237 -0.49 14.57 19.25
C GLU A 237 -0.97 16.03 19.11
N ILE A 238 -1.15 16.48 17.86
CA ILE A 238 -1.61 17.83 17.56
C ILE A 238 -2.99 18.08 18.16
N SER A 239 -3.89 17.12 18.02
CA SER A 239 -5.26 17.28 18.49
C SER A 239 -5.40 17.23 20.01
N ALA A 240 -4.47 16.58 20.71
CA ALA A 240 -4.41 16.60 22.17
C ALA A 240 -4.15 18.02 22.71
N SER A 241 -3.66 18.94 21.89
CA SER A 241 -3.49 20.36 22.26
C SER A 241 -4.74 21.22 22.11
N TRP A 242 -5.85 20.66 21.61
CA TRP A 242 -7.12 21.39 21.37
C TRP A 242 -8.08 21.38 22.57
N SER A 243 -7.72 20.66 23.63
CA SER A 243 -8.44 20.59 24.90
C SER A 243 -8.10 21.74 25.84
#